data_AF-A0A534BJC1-F1
#
_entry.id   AF-A0A534BJC1-F1
#
_cell.length_a   1.000
_cell.length_b   1.000
_cell.length_c   1.000
_cell.angle_alpha   90.00
_cell.angle_beta   90.00
_cell.angle_gamma   90.00
#
_symmetry.space_group_name_H-M   'P 1'
#
loop_
_entity.id
_entity.type
_entity.pdbx_description
1 polymer ?
#
loop_
_entity_poly.entity_id
_entity_poly.type
_entity_poly.pdbx_seq_one_letter_code
_entity_poly.pdbx_strand_id
1 'polypeptide(L)'
;MADGRDWNDGPVINVASIRTVDGHFDDYMHWLATTYKKQQEAAKAAGLILSYRVMVVEARNPHDPDIYLVTEYKNWAALDHLGGKFDSLTTQVVGSVEKGNQEQADRAKIRTVLGSQTMQEALLK
;
A
#
# COMPACT_ATOMS: atom_id res chain seq x y z
N MET A 1 -12.64 -18.86 -27.90
CA MET A 1 -13.74 -19.50 -27.13
C MET A 1 -14.30 -18.42 -26.23
N ALA A 2 -15.59 -18.08 -26.35
CA ALA A 2 -16.24 -17.15 -25.42
C ALA A 2 -16.52 -17.94 -24.13
N ASP A 3 -15.82 -17.65 -23.05
CA ASP A 3 -15.81 -18.45 -21.82
C ASP A 3 -17.10 -18.35 -20.97
N GLY A 4 -18.15 -17.72 -21.50
CA GLY A 4 -19.43 -17.56 -20.82
C GLY A 4 -19.41 -16.64 -19.59
N ARG A 5 -18.32 -15.91 -19.31
CA ARG A 5 -18.26 -14.97 -18.18
C ARG A 5 -18.93 -13.64 -18.52
N ASP A 6 -19.66 -13.06 -17.58
CA ASP A 6 -20.27 -11.72 -17.69
C ASP A 6 -19.35 -10.59 -17.21
N TRP A 7 -18.05 -10.87 -17.06
CA TRP A 7 -17.05 -9.93 -16.56
C TRP A 7 -15.66 -10.26 -17.12
N ASN A 8 -14.74 -9.29 -17.01
CA ASN A 8 -13.32 -9.40 -17.34
C ASN A 8 -12.45 -9.09 -16.12
N ASP A 9 -11.26 -9.67 -16.10
CA ASP A 9 -10.24 -9.38 -15.11
C ASP A 9 -9.76 -7.92 -15.18
N GLY A 10 -9.98 -7.16 -14.11
CA GLY A 10 -9.43 -5.83 -13.91
C GLY A 10 -8.11 -5.83 -13.14
N PRO A 11 -7.65 -4.64 -12.73
CA PRO A 11 -6.48 -4.47 -11.87
C PRO A 11 -6.56 -5.27 -10.57
N VAL A 12 -5.39 -5.60 -10.02
CA VAL A 12 -5.27 -6.17 -8.68
C VAL A 12 -5.10 -5.03 -7.68
N ILE A 13 -5.89 -5.03 -6.62
CA ILE A 13 -5.92 -3.98 -5.59
C ILE A 13 -5.45 -4.59 -4.28
N ASN A 14 -4.40 -4.04 -3.68
CA ASN A 14 -4.03 -4.32 -2.30
C ASN A 14 -4.51 -3.17 -1.41
N VAL A 15 -5.16 -3.51 -0.31
CA VAL A 15 -5.61 -2.56 0.71
C VAL A 15 -4.95 -2.93 2.04
N ALA A 16 -4.06 -2.07 2.51
CA ALA A 16 -3.46 -2.21 3.85
C ALA A 16 -4.26 -1.40 4.87
N SER A 17 -4.64 -2.06 5.96
CA SER A 17 -5.47 -1.52 7.04
C SER A 17 -4.57 -1.02 8.16
N ILE A 18 -4.62 0.29 8.44
CA ILE A 18 -3.76 0.93 9.43
C ILE A 18 -4.63 1.51 10.54
N ARG A 19 -4.15 1.37 11.77
CA ARG A 19 -4.68 2.05 12.95
C ARG A 19 -3.60 2.90 13.57
N THR A 20 -3.76 4.22 13.61
CA THR A 20 -2.80 5.10 14.30
C THR A 20 -2.91 4.93 15.82
N VAL A 21 -1.80 5.14 16.52
CA VAL A 21 -1.79 5.21 17.99
C VAL A 21 -2.45 6.53 18.40
N ASP A 22 -3.16 6.53 19.53
CA ASP A 22 -3.84 7.72 20.04
C ASP A 22 -2.88 8.91 20.14
N GLY A 23 -3.30 10.07 19.65
CA GLY A 23 -2.48 11.28 19.54
C GLY A 23 -1.44 11.31 18.41
N HIS A 24 -1.27 10.23 17.64
CA HIS A 24 -0.22 10.13 16.60
C HIS A 24 -0.75 10.11 15.15
N PHE A 25 -2.01 10.47 14.94
CA PHE A 25 -2.60 10.54 13.60
C PHE A 25 -1.80 11.47 12.67
N ASP A 26 -1.52 12.70 13.13
CA ASP A 26 -0.81 13.70 12.32
C ASP A 26 0.66 13.33 12.08
N ASP A 27 1.32 12.68 13.03
CA ASP A 27 2.69 12.17 12.86
C ASP A 27 2.76 11.15 11.72
N TYR A 28 1.78 10.24 11.68
CA TYR A 28 1.72 9.24 10.63
C TYR A 28 1.33 9.86 9.28
N MET A 29 0.40 10.83 9.26
CA MET A 29 0.06 11.57 8.05
C MET A 29 1.23 12.39 7.50
N HIS A 30 2.06 12.98 8.36
CA HIS A 30 3.29 13.66 7.94
C HIS A 30 4.27 12.71 7.25
N TRP A 31 4.47 11.51 7.82
CA TRP A 31 5.28 10.48 7.18
C TRP A 31 4.68 10.02 5.83
N LEU A 32 3.35 9.86 5.77
CA LEU A 32 2.65 9.50 4.54
C LEU A 32 2.85 10.56 3.43
N ALA A 33 2.79 11.84 3.78
CA ALA A 33 2.95 12.96 2.86
C ALA A 33 4.40 13.13 2.34
N THR A 34 5.38 12.56 3.04
CA THR A 34 6.81 12.72 2.74
C THR A 34 7.39 11.43 2.15
N THR A 35 7.88 10.53 3.01
CA THR A 35 8.65 9.35 2.63
C THR A 35 7.80 8.35 1.85
N TYR A 36 6.60 8.03 2.36
CA TYR A 36 5.69 7.09 1.68
C TYR A 36 5.32 7.60 0.28
N LYS A 37 4.89 8.86 0.16
CA LYS A 37 4.55 9.47 -1.13
C LYS A 37 5.72 9.37 -2.12
N LYS A 38 6.94 9.68 -1.69
CA LYS A 38 8.15 9.56 -2.52
C LYS A 38 8.35 8.12 -3.01
N GLN A 39 8.16 7.12 -2.15
CA GLN A 39 8.27 5.70 -2.53
C GLN A 39 7.18 5.30 -3.54
N GLN A 40 5.93 5.70 -3.32
CA GLN A 40 4.82 5.35 -4.22
C GLN A 40 4.94 6.03 -5.59
N GLU A 41 5.36 7.30 -5.64
CA GLU A 41 5.63 7.99 -6.91
C GLU A 41 6.76 7.33 -7.70
N ALA A 42 7.84 6.92 -7.02
CA ALA A 42 8.91 6.16 -7.67
C ALA A 42 8.43 4.79 -8.17
N ALA A 43 7.61 4.07 -7.39
CA ALA A 43 7.06 2.77 -7.80
C ALA A 43 6.13 2.91 -9.01
N LYS A 44 5.32 3.97 -9.04
CA LYS A 44 4.45 4.30 -10.17
C LYS A 44 5.27 4.65 -11.42
N ALA A 45 6.32 5.49 -11.27
CA ALA A 45 7.21 5.85 -12.36
C ALA A 45 7.97 4.64 -12.94
N ALA A 46 8.32 3.67 -12.09
CA ALA A 46 8.93 2.40 -12.50
C ALA A 46 7.93 1.38 -13.09
N GLY A 47 6.63 1.71 -13.15
CA GLY A 47 5.58 0.83 -13.65
C GLY A 47 5.28 -0.38 -12.75
N LEU A 48 5.72 -0.35 -11.48
CA LEU A 48 5.46 -1.41 -10.50
C LEU A 48 4.01 -1.38 -10.01
N ILE A 49 3.44 -0.18 -9.93
CA ILE A 49 2.04 0.06 -9.54
C ILE A 49 1.39 0.97 -10.59
N LEU A 50 0.07 0.83 -10.76
CA LEU A 50 -0.73 1.72 -11.60
C LEU A 50 -1.08 3.01 -10.85
N SER A 51 -1.48 2.87 -9.58
CA SER A 51 -1.90 4.00 -8.74
C SER A 51 -1.76 3.67 -7.26
N TYR A 52 -1.84 4.70 -6.43
CA TYR A 52 -1.95 4.58 -4.97
C TYR A 52 -2.90 5.65 -4.42
N ARG A 53 -3.58 5.34 -3.31
CA ARG A 53 -4.47 6.26 -2.59
C ARG A 53 -4.30 6.10 -1.08
N VAL A 54 -4.51 7.18 -0.36
CA VAL A 54 -4.62 7.21 1.11
C VAL A 54 -6.05 7.58 1.44
N MET A 55 -6.77 6.67 2.10
CA MET A 55 -8.16 6.89 2.52
C MET A 55 -8.18 7.06 4.03
N VAL A 56 -8.65 8.22 4.51
CA VAL A 56 -8.93 8.43 5.94
C VAL A 56 -10.35 7.96 6.22
N VAL A 57 -10.54 7.26 7.32
CA VAL A 57 -11.79 6.59 7.67
C VAL A 57 -12.20 6.99 9.08
N GLU A 58 -13.48 7.29 9.26
CA GLU A 58 -14.06 7.39 10.59
C GLU A 58 -14.15 5.97 11.20
N ALA A 59 -13.18 5.64 12.05
CA ALA A 59 -13.09 4.33 12.68
C ALA A 59 -14.33 4.09 13.58
N ARG A 60 -15.01 2.96 13.39
CA ARG A 60 -16.26 2.66 14.12
C ARG A 60 -15.99 2.20 15.56
N ASN A 61 -14.77 1.73 15.85
CA ASN A 61 -14.32 1.34 17.18
C ASN A 61 -12.77 1.46 17.28
N PRO A 62 -12.18 1.36 18.48
CA PRO A 62 -10.73 1.54 18.67
C PRO A 62 -9.81 0.54 17.95
N HIS A 63 -10.36 -0.58 17.48
CA HIS A 63 -9.63 -1.62 16.75
C HIS A 63 -9.86 -1.58 15.24
N ASP A 64 -10.76 -0.71 14.76
CA ASP A 64 -10.96 -0.48 13.34
C ASP A 64 -9.85 0.40 12.76
N PRO A 65 -9.50 0.20 11.48
CA PRO A 65 -8.57 1.09 10.81
C PRO A 65 -9.14 2.51 10.74
N ASP A 66 -8.26 3.50 10.93
CA ASP A 66 -8.51 4.91 10.64
C ASP A 66 -7.92 5.33 9.29
N ILE A 67 -7.04 4.51 8.70
CA ILE A 67 -6.44 4.75 7.40
C ILE A 67 -6.41 3.45 6.58
N TYR A 68 -6.81 3.53 5.31
CA TYR A 68 -6.48 2.53 4.30
C TYR A 68 -5.44 3.06 3.32
N LEU A 69 -4.41 2.25 3.05
CA LEU A 69 -3.49 2.47 1.96
C LEU A 69 -3.88 1.55 0.80
N VAL A 70 -4.31 2.12 -0.31
CA VAL A 70 -4.81 1.37 -1.47
C VAL A 70 -3.77 1.45 -2.57
N THR A 71 -3.30 0.32 -3.06
CA THR A 71 -2.32 0.21 -4.15
C THR A 71 -2.90 -0.63 -5.28
N GLU A 72 -2.85 -0.11 -6.51
CA GLU A 72 -3.31 -0.83 -7.69
C GLU A 72 -2.12 -1.37 -8.50
N TYR A 73 -2.23 -2.63 -8.89
CA TYR A 73 -1.29 -3.37 -9.72
C TYR A 73 -1.98 -3.78 -11.01
N LYS A 74 -1.21 -3.89 -12.09
CA LYS A 74 -1.77 -4.23 -13.40
C LYS A 74 -2.52 -5.56 -13.42
N ASN A 75 -2.00 -6.56 -12.72
CA ASN A 75 -2.53 -7.93 -12.62
C ASN A 75 -1.74 -8.71 -11.57
N TRP A 76 -2.08 -9.99 -11.34
CA TRP A 76 -1.37 -10.86 -10.40
C TRP A 76 0.11 -11.06 -10.72
N ALA A 77 0.48 -11.15 -12.00
CA ALA A 77 1.88 -11.31 -12.42
C ALA A 77 2.75 -10.10 -12.05
N ALA A 78 2.15 -8.91 -11.86
CA ALA A 78 2.90 -7.75 -11.37
C ALA A 78 3.43 -7.96 -9.94
N LEU A 79 2.79 -8.83 -9.14
CA LEU A 79 3.22 -9.16 -7.78
C LEU A 79 4.40 -10.14 -7.74
N ASP A 80 4.73 -10.78 -8.85
CA ASP A 80 5.87 -11.70 -8.91
C ASP A 80 7.19 -10.94 -8.68
N HIS A 81 7.98 -11.44 -7.72
CA HIS A 81 9.24 -10.83 -7.27
C HIS A 81 9.10 -9.38 -6.76
N LEU A 82 7.90 -8.98 -6.34
CA LEU A 82 7.61 -7.60 -5.93
C LEU A 82 8.46 -7.14 -4.73
N GLY A 83 8.78 -8.04 -3.79
CA GLY A 83 9.67 -7.74 -2.67
C GLY A 83 11.04 -7.22 -3.13
N GLY A 84 11.74 -7.96 -4.00
CA GLY A 84 13.05 -7.53 -4.51
C GLY A 84 12.98 -6.26 -5.37
N LYS A 85 11.88 -6.04 -6.09
CA LYS A 85 11.64 -4.80 -6.85
C LYS A 85 11.49 -3.60 -5.90
N PHE A 86 10.75 -3.76 -4.80
CA PHE A 86 10.62 -2.72 -3.78
C PHE A 86 11.89 -2.52 -2.96
N ASP A 87 12.69 -3.55 -2.70
CA ASP A 87 13.97 -3.41 -1.99
C ASP A 87 14.95 -2.55 -2.79
N SER A 88 15.01 -2.78 -4.12
CA SER A 88 15.82 -1.95 -5.02
C SER A 88 15.36 -0.49 -5.00
N LEU A 89 14.04 -0.27 -4.98
CA LEU A 89 13.45 1.08 -4.90
C LEU A 89 13.68 1.73 -3.54
N THR A 90 13.54 0.97 -2.45
CA THR A 90 13.79 1.41 -1.07
C THR A 90 15.24 1.81 -0.90
N THR A 91 16.18 1.04 -1.44
CA THR A 91 17.61 1.39 -1.41
C THR A 91 17.87 2.73 -2.10
N GLN A 92 17.22 2.98 -3.24
CA GLN A 92 17.33 4.27 -3.94
C GLN A 92 16.70 5.45 -3.15
N VAL A 93 15.59 5.20 -2.44
CA VAL A 93 14.81 6.27 -1.80
C VAL A 93 15.26 6.57 -0.36
N VAL A 94 15.58 5.52 0.41
CA VAL A 94 15.85 5.54 1.86
C VAL A 94 17.36 5.39 2.16
N GLY A 95 18.10 4.74 1.26
CA GLY A 95 19.56 4.59 1.30
C GLY A 95 20.03 3.16 1.59
N SER A 96 19.32 2.39 2.41
CA SER A 96 19.59 0.96 2.63
C SER A 96 18.35 0.21 3.13
N VAL A 97 18.37 -1.11 3.01
CA VAL A 97 17.32 -2.00 3.53
C VAL A 97 17.31 -1.99 5.06
N GLU A 98 18.46 -1.98 5.74
CA GLU A 98 18.47 -1.94 7.22
C GLU A 98 17.82 -0.67 7.76
N LYS A 99 18.10 0.48 7.12
CA LYS A 99 17.48 1.74 7.50
C LYS A 99 15.96 1.71 7.25
N GLY A 100 15.52 1.13 6.13
CA GLY A 100 14.09 0.92 5.87
C GLY A 100 13.40 0.06 6.94
N ASN A 101 14.06 -1.01 7.39
CA ASN A 101 13.57 -1.87 8.46
C ASN A 101 13.50 -1.14 9.81
N GLN A 102 14.52 -0.35 10.14
CA GLN A 102 14.53 0.46 11.36
C GLN A 102 13.41 1.50 11.34
N GLU A 103 13.23 2.22 10.22
CA GLU A 103 12.13 3.17 10.06
C GLU A 103 10.75 2.49 10.17
N GLN A 104 10.62 1.25 9.68
CA GLN A 104 9.39 0.48 9.85
C GLN A 104 9.15 0.10 11.31
N ALA A 105 10.19 -0.29 12.05
CA ALA A 105 10.10 -0.56 13.48
C ALA A 105 9.73 0.71 14.28
N ASP A 106 10.31 1.86 13.93
CA ASP A 106 9.98 3.14 14.56
C ASP A 106 8.54 3.55 14.28
N ARG A 107 8.00 3.27 13.09
CA ARG A 107 6.57 3.49 12.80
C ARG A 107 5.62 2.67 13.67
N ALA A 108 6.06 1.54 14.23
CA ALA A 108 5.24 0.76 15.15
C ALA A 108 4.91 1.53 16.44
N LYS A 109 5.66 2.59 16.76
CA LYS A 109 5.38 3.49 17.90
C LYS A 109 4.19 4.41 17.65
N ILE A 110 3.87 4.70 16.39
CA ILE A 110 2.84 5.67 15.99
C ILE A 110 1.65 5.04 15.25
N ARG A 111 1.77 3.76 14.85
CA ARG A 111 0.69 3.01 14.21
C ARG A 111 0.80 1.49 14.41
N THR A 112 -0.33 0.82 14.25
CA THR A 112 -0.47 -0.62 14.11
C THR A 112 -0.91 -0.95 12.69
N VAL A 113 -0.28 -1.96 12.08
CA VAL A 113 -0.78 -2.55 10.82
C VAL A 113 -1.73 -3.68 11.20
N LEU A 114 -3.02 -3.52 10.89
CA LEU A 114 -4.05 -4.51 11.22
C LEU A 114 -4.06 -5.68 10.24
N GLY A 115 -3.51 -5.48 9.04
CA GLY A 115 -3.41 -6.48 7.99
C GLY A 115 -3.50 -5.86 6.61
N SER A 116 -3.59 -6.70 5.60
CA SER A 116 -3.90 -6.26 4.24
C SER A 116 -4.73 -7.32 3.51
N GLN A 117 -5.50 -6.88 2.52
CA GLN A 117 -6.25 -7.75 1.63
C GLN A 117 -5.88 -7.43 0.18
N THR A 118 -5.63 -8.46 -0.61
CA THR A 118 -5.41 -8.36 -2.05
C THR A 118 -6.62 -8.91 -2.79
N MET A 119 -7.14 -8.15 -3.73
CA MET A 119 -8.36 -8.43 -4.48
C MET A 119 -8.09 -8.18 -5.96
N GLN A 120 -8.88 -8.79 -6.84
CA GLN A 120 -8.89 -8.44 -8.26
C GLN A 120 -10.24 -7.80 -8.58
N GLU A 121 -10.20 -6.65 -9.26
CA GLU A 121 -11.42 -6.00 -9.74
C GLU A 121 -12.07 -6.88 -10.83
N ALA A 122 -13.39 -7.07 -10.73
CA ALA A 122 -14.18 -7.70 -11.77
C ALA A 122 -14.86 -6.62 -12.62
N LEU A 123 -14.43 -6.47 -13.87
CA LEU A 123 -14.98 -5.51 -14.80
C LEU A 123 -16.20 -6.12 -15.50
N LEU A 124 -17.40 -5.75 -15.06
CA LEU A 124 -18.65 -6.26 -15.63
C LEU A 124 -18.84 -5.82 -17.09
N LYS A 125 -19.49 -6.65 -17.90
CA LYS A 125 -19.81 -6.38 -19.31
C LYS A 125 -21.02 -5.47 -19.49
#